data_AF-A0AAU0M1F4-F1
#
_entry.id   AF-A0AAU0M1F4-F1
#
_cell.length_a   1.000
_cell.length_b   1.000
_cell.length_c   1.000
_cell.angle_alpha   90.00
_cell.angle_beta   90.00
_cell.angle_gamma   90.00
#
_symmetry.space_group_name_H-M   'P 1'
#
loop_
_entity.id
_entity.type
_entity.pdbx_description
1 polymer ?
#
loop_
_entity_poly.entity_id
_entity_poly.type
_entity_poly.pdbx_seq_one_letter_code
_entity_poly.pdbx_strand_id
1 'polypeptide(L)'
;MKKLILLMTAVIFAVTGAFAQIHKPVKWTVASKKLNNKEAVVYVKATIQNGWHIYSQNVKDGGPIPTSFTFAKAADYALVGKTAEPKPKVKHEDVFKMDVGYFTNEVIFQQKVTLNKGTATVKGTVEWQACDASQCLPPDEYAFAVTIK
;
A
#
# COMPACT_ATOMS: atom_id res chain seq x y z
N MET A 1 45.69 -9.86 37.49
CA MET A 1 44.63 -10.82 37.07
C MET A 1 43.21 -10.27 37.19
N LYS A 2 42.84 -9.56 38.28
CA LYS A 2 41.50 -8.93 38.41
C LYS A 2 41.18 -7.81 37.38
N LYS A 3 42.21 -7.09 36.90
CA LYS A 3 42.06 -6.04 35.86
C LYS A 3 41.96 -6.59 34.43
N LEU A 4 42.40 -7.83 34.18
CA LEU A 4 42.32 -8.46 32.85
C LEU A 4 40.95 -9.15 32.63
N ILE A 5 40.35 -9.67 33.71
CA ILE A 5 39.01 -10.26 33.67
C ILE A 5 37.93 -9.18 33.43
N LEU A 6 38.13 -7.95 33.93
CA LEU A 6 37.19 -6.85 33.73
C LEU A 6 37.13 -6.33 32.28
N LEU A 7 38.19 -6.57 31.49
CA LEU A 7 38.26 -6.16 30.08
C LEU A 7 37.58 -7.18 29.13
N MET A 8 37.52 -8.47 29.49
CA MET A 8 36.83 -9.47 28.65
C MET A 8 35.31 -9.45 28.81
N THR A 9 34.76 -9.03 29.95
CA THR A 9 33.30 -8.90 30.15
C THR A 9 32.70 -7.66 29.50
N ALA A 10 33.50 -6.63 29.21
CA ALA A 10 33.02 -5.40 28.56
C ALA A 10 32.82 -5.56 27.03
N VAL A 11 33.48 -6.53 26.39
CA VAL A 11 33.41 -6.73 24.92
C VAL A 11 32.17 -7.53 24.49
N ILE A 12 31.55 -8.30 25.39
CA ILE A 12 30.44 -9.19 25.04
C ILE A 12 29.08 -8.44 24.96
N PHE A 13 28.98 -7.22 25.47
CA PHE A 13 27.73 -6.44 25.42
C PHE A 13 27.54 -5.57 24.15
N ALA A 14 28.50 -5.58 23.21
CA ALA A 14 28.45 -4.73 22.01
C ALA A 14 27.66 -5.33 20.83
N VAL A 15 26.96 -6.46 21.01
CA VAL A 15 26.13 -7.08 19.97
C VAL A 15 24.64 -6.99 20.34
N THR A 16 24.19 -5.82 20.77
CA THR A 16 22.76 -5.51 20.71
C THR A 16 22.42 -5.27 19.25
N GLY A 17 21.82 -6.27 18.61
CA GLY A 17 21.40 -6.18 17.22
C GLY A 17 20.59 -4.91 16.98
N ALA A 18 21.12 -4.02 16.15
CA ALA A 18 20.36 -2.90 15.63
C ALA A 18 19.26 -3.48 14.75
N PHE A 19 18.06 -3.63 15.30
CA PHE A 19 16.86 -3.80 14.49
C PHE A 19 16.65 -2.49 13.73
N ALA A 20 17.24 -2.37 12.54
CA ALA A 20 16.77 -1.40 11.55
C ALA A 20 15.33 -1.81 11.22
N GLN A 21 14.36 -1.24 11.93
CA GLN A 21 12.95 -1.45 11.61
C GLN A 21 12.73 -0.89 10.21
N ILE A 22 12.27 -1.75 9.28
CA ILE A 22 11.81 -1.31 7.98
C ILE A 22 10.68 -0.31 8.23
N HIS A 23 10.94 0.95 7.88
CA HIS A 23 9.97 2.02 8.04
C HIS A 23 8.78 1.75 7.11
N LYS A 24 7.58 1.60 7.68
CA LYS A 24 6.34 1.34 6.93
C LYS A 24 5.39 2.54 7.08
N PRO A 25 5.57 3.61 6.27
CA PRO A 25 4.80 4.85 6.40
C PRO A 25 3.35 4.72 5.91
N VAL A 26 2.97 3.60 5.31
CA VAL A 26 1.63 3.35 4.77
C VAL A 26 1.06 2.10 5.40
N LYS A 27 -0.12 2.24 6.01
CA LYS A 27 -0.90 1.12 6.55
C LYS A 27 -2.13 0.91 5.69
N TRP A 28 -2.33 -0.32 5.24
CA TRP A 28 -3.48 -0.70 4.43
C TRP A 28 -4.55 -1.41 5.26
N THR A 29 -5.80 -1.17 4.89
CA THR A 29 -6.97 -1.87 5.42
C THR A 29 -7.95 -2.15 4.28
N VAL A 30 -8.67 -3.27 4.36
CA VAL A 30 -9.67 -3.65 3.36
C VAL A 30 -11.04 -3.78 4.03
N ALA A 31 -12.07 -3.33 3.33
CA ALA A 31 -13.47 -3.53 3.68
C ALA A 31 -14.29 -3.86 2.43
N SER A 32 -15.50 -4.37 2.62
CA SER A 32 -16.44 -4.53 1.51
C SER A 32 -17.83 -4.07 1.90
N LYS A 33 -18.61 -3.66 0.91
CA LYS A 33 -20.03 -3.31 1.04
C LYS A 33 -20.81 -4.01 -0.05
N LYS A 34 -21.73 -4.90 0.35
CA LYS A 34 -22.72 -5.46 -0.56
C LYS A 34 -23.73 -4.36 -0.92
N LEU A 35 -23.95 -4.15 -2.22
CA LEU A 35 -24.94 -3.19 -2.72
C LEU A 35 -26.29 -3.89 -2.92
N ASN A 36 -26.26 -5.11 -3.44
CA ASN A 36 -27.40 -5.99 -3.62
C ASN A 36 -26.91 -7.45 -3.79
N ASN A 37 -27.79 -8.38 -4.15
CA ASN A 37 -27.44 -9.81 -4.32
C ASN A 37 -26.48 -10.10 -5.48
N LYS A 38 -26.23 -9.14 -6.37
CA LYS A 38 -25.38 -9.29 -7.56
C LYS A 38 -24.19 -8.35 -7.58
N GLU A 39 -24.12 -7.35 -6.70
CA GLU A 39 -23.10 -6.30 -6.76
C GLU A 39 -22.56 -5.94 -5.38
N ALA A 40 -21.28 -5.67 -5.34
CA ALA A 40 -20.59 -5.19 -4.16
C ALA A 40 -19.43 -4.26 -4.54
N VAL A 41 -18.92 -3.54 -3.54
CA VAL A 41 -17.72 -2.71 -3.64
C VAL A 41 -16.70 -3.18 -2.61
N VAL A 42 -15.47 -3.39 -3.05
CA VAL A 42 -14.30 -3.58 -2.20
C VAL A 42 -13.62 -2.23 -2.02
N TYR A 43 -13.42 -1.84 -0.76
CA TYR A 43 -12.73 -0.61 -0.38
C TYR A 43 -11.34 -0.99 0.13
N VAL A 44 -10.31 -0.43 -0.49
CA VAL A 44 -8.91 -0.63 -0.07
C VAL A 44 -8.38 0.74 0.35
N LYS A 45 -8.12 0.89 1.65
CA LYS A 45 -7.77 2.17 2.27
C LYS A 45 -6.31 2.19 2.68
N ALA A 46 -5.57 3.19 2.21
CA ALA A 46 -4.25 3.54 2.71
C ALA A 46 -4.36 4.66 3.75
N THR A 47 -3.83 4.44 4.94
CA THR A 47 -3.53 5.48 5.93
C THR A 47 -2.04 5.78 5.84
N ILE A 48 -1.70 7.03 5.50
CA ILE A 48 -0.36 7.47 5.15
C ILE A 48 0.15 8.40 6.26
N GLN A 49 1.33 8.08 6.80
CA GLN A 49 1.98 8.88 7.82
C GLN A 49 2.19 10.33 7.34
N ASN A 50 2.03 11.30 8.24
CA ASN A 50 2.25 12.71 7.91
C ASN A 50 3.66 12.93 7.33
N GLY A 51 3.75 13.76 6.28
CA GLY A 51 4.98 14.00 5.52
C GLY A 51 5.26 12.99 4.40
N TRP A 52 4.53 11.87 4.34
CA TRP A 52 4.64 10.86 3.29
C TRP A 52 3.51 10.97 2.26
N HIS A 53 3.75 10.42 1.07
CA HIS A 53 2.77 10.29 0.01
C HIS A 53 2.94 8.99 -0.78
N ILE A 54 1.88 8.61 -1.49
CA ILE A 54 1.89 7.57 -2.52
C ILE A 54 1.36 8.16 -3.82
N TYR A 55 1.79 7.60 -4.96
CA TYR A 55 1.39 8.07 -6.28
C TYR A 55 0.03 7.52 -6.72
N SER A 56 -0.65 8.29 -7.56
CA SER A 56 -1.89 7.91 -8.26
C SER A 56 -1.69 6.64 -9.11
N GLN A 57 -2.78 5.94 -9.39
CA GLN A 57 -2.79 4.86 -10.39
C GLN A 57 -2.57 5.38 -11.82
N ASN A 58 -2.81 6.67 -12.04
CA ASN A 58 -2.78 7.33 -13.33
C ASN A 58 -1.53 8.22 -13.45
N VAL A 59 -0.39 7.58 -13.67
CA VAL A 59 0.89 8.24 -13.97
C VAL A 59 1.21 8.01 -15.45
N LYS A 60 1.67 9.07 -16.14
CA LYS A 60 2.09 8.94 -17.54
C LYS A 60 3.42 8.18 -17.63
N ASP A 61 3.67 7.57 -18.77
CA ASP A 61 4.94 6.90 -19.06
C ASP A 61 6.13 7.82 -18.78
N GLY A 62 7.15 7.28 -18.11
CA GLY A 62 8.33 8.02 -17.67
C GLY A 62 8.19 8.71 -16.30
N GLY A 63 7.02 8.62 -15.65
CA GLY A 63 6.81 9.09 -14.27
C GLY A 63 7.21 8.08 -13.18
N PRO A 64 6.88 8.36 -11.90
CA PRO A 64 7.17 7.46 -10.78
C PRO A 64 6.33 6.19 -10.80
N ILE A 65 6.66 5.24 -9.91
CA ILE A 65 5.95 3.97 -9.79
C ILE A 65 4.52 4.24 -9.28
N PRO A 66 3.47 3.97 -10.09
CA PRO A 66 2.09 4.23 -9.69
C PRO A 66 1.62 3.20 -8.65
N THR A 67 0.64 3.58 -7.83
CA THR A 67 -0.11 2.58 -7.04
C THR A 67 -0.86 1.67 -8.02
N SER A 68 -0.83 0.35 -7.82
CA SER A 68 -1.49 -0.59 -8.72
C SER A 68 -2.22 -1.69 -7.96
N PHE A 69 -3.27 -2.25 -8.58
CA PHE A 69 -4.11 -3.29 -7.98
C PHE A 69 -4.22 -4.50 -8.89
N THR A 70 -3.95 -5.67 -8.32
CA THR A 70 -4.16 -6.96 -8.98
C THR A 70 -5.16 -7.79 -8.17
N PHE A 71 -6.12 -8.41 -8.83
CA PHE A 71 -7.11 -9.27 -8.18
C PHE A 71 -7.01 -10.71 -8.71
N ALA A 72 -7.12 -11.68 -7.80
CA ALA A 72 -7.09 -13.09 -8.16
C ALA A 72 -8.39 -13.50 -8.87
N LYS A 73 -8.28 -14.12 -10.05
CA LYS A 73 -9.46 -14.63 -10.77
C LYS A 73 -10.18 -15.69 -9.93
N ALA A 74 -11.51 -15.62 -9.88
CA ALA A 74 -12.35 -16.59 -9.20
C ALA A 74 -13.71 -16.74 -9.90
N ALA A 75 -14.41 -17.84 -9.62
CA ALA A 75 -15.71 -18.15 -10.24
C ALA A 75 -16.91 -17.59 -9.47
N ASP A 76 -16.70 -16.98 -8.29
CA ASP A 76 -17.75 -16.43 -7.42
C ASP A 76 -17.96 -14.92 -7.63
N TYR A 77 -17.02 -14.23 -8.27
CA TYR A 77 -17.14 -12.81 -8.63
C TYR A 77 -16.48 -12.47 -9.97
N ALA A 78 -16.85 -11.32 -10.54
CA ALA A 78 -16.11 -10.69 -11.63
C ALA A 78 -15.87 -9.21 -11.35
N LEU A 79 -14.75 -8.66 -11.83
CA LEU A 79 -14.45 -7.24 -11.71
C LEU A 79 -15.32 -6.42 -12.65
N VAL A 80 -15.83 -5.29 -12.14
CA VAL A 80 -16.54 -4.30 -12.96
C VAL A 80 -15.64 -3.08 -13.14
N GLY A 81 -14.99 -3.01 -14.31
CA GLY A 81 -14.05 -1.94 -14.63
C GLY A 81 -12.76 -1.99 -13.80
N LYS A 82 -11.99 -0.89 -13.89
CA LYS A 82 -10.74 -0.70 -13.13
C LYS A 82 -11.03 -0.21 -11.71
N THR A 83 -10.06 -0.38 -10.81
CA THR A 83 -10.09 0.23 -9.47
C THR A 83 -10.18 1.75 -9.57
N ALA A 84 -11.21 2.32 -8.97
CA ALA A 84 -11.39 3.77 -8.90
C ALA A 84 -10.55 4.37 -7.76
N GLU A 85 -10.04 5.57 -8.00
CA GLU A 85 -9.39 6.44 -7.01
C GLU A 85 -10.11 7.79 -6.92
N PRO A 86 -10.05 8.49 -5.78
CA PRO A 86 -10.52 9.87 -5.71
C PRO A 86 -9.59 10.80 -6.48
N LYS A 87 -10.02 12.05 -6.68
CA LYS A 87 -9.18 13.07 -7.33
C LYS A 87 -7.85 13.25 -6.57
N PRO A 88 -6.69 13.00 -7.20
CA PRO A 88 -5.41 13.18 -6.54
C PRO A 88 -5.06 14.66 -6.39
N LYS A 89 -4.14 14.95 -5.46
CA LYS A 89 -3.37 16.20 -5.51
C LYS A 89 -2.40 16.11 -6.67
N VAL A 90 -2.07 17.24 -7.30
CA VAL A 90 -1.16 17.27 -8.43
C VAL A 90 -0.01 18.21 -8.10
N LYS A 91 1.22 17.77 -8.39
CA LYS A 91 2.43 18.57 -8.24
C LYS A 91 3.32 18.33 -9.46
N HIS A 92 3.96 19.40 -9.93
CA HIS A 92 5.02 19.28 -10.91
C HIS A 92 6.26 18.65 -10.26
N GLU A 93 6.74 17.53 -10.79
CA GLU A 93 7.95 16.89 -10.31
C GLU A 93 9.10 17.12 -11.28
N ASP A 94 10.12 17.86 -10.82
CA ASP A 94 11.28 18.23 -11.63
C ASP A 94 12.11 17.02 -12.07
N VAL A 95 12.05 15.91 -11.35
CA VAL A 95 12.74 14.66 -11.68
C VAL A 95 12.14 14.06 -12.96
N PHE A 96 10.82 14.07 -13.07
CA PHE A 96 10.07 13.47 -14.18
C PHE A 96 9.66 14.50 -15.24
N LYS A 97 9.88 15.80 -14.98
CA LYS A 97 9.48 16.93 -15.84
C LYS A 97 7.99 16.90 -16.21
N MET A 98 7.15 16.49 -15.27
CA MET A 98 5.72 16.33 -15.50
C MET A 98 4.90 16.55 -14.23
N ASP A 99 3.61 16.78 -14.44
CA ASP A 99 2.63 16.81 -13.36
C ASP A 99 2.28 15.39 -12.92
N VAL A 100 2.44 15.12 -11.63
CA VAL A 100 2.22 13.81 -11.02
C VAL A 100 1.10 13.90 -9.98
N GLY A 101 0.16 12.96 -10.06
CA GLY A 101 -0.89 12.78 -9.08
C GLY A 101 -0.40 12.02 -7.84
N TYR A 102 -0.73 12.49 -6.64
CA TYR A 102 -0.35 11.85 -5.38
C TYR A 102 -1.41 12.01 -4.27
N PHE A 103 -1.29 11.17 -3.24
CA PHE A 103 -2.16 11.15 -2.06
C PHE A 103 -1.35 11.27 -0.77
N THR A 104 -1.92 11.96 0.22
CA THR A 104 -1.35 12.19 1.56
C THR A 104 -2.41 11.92 2.62
N ASN A 105 -2.02 11.58 3.85
CA ASN A 105 -2.90 11.29 5.00
C ASN A 105 -3.77 10.04 4.83
N GLU A 106 -4.70 10.05 3.88
CA GLU A 106 -5.60 8.93 3.62
C GLU A 106 -6.08 8.93 2.17
N VAL A 107 -6.24 7.74 1.59
CA VAL A 107 -6.95 7.52 0.33
C VAL A 107 -7.70 6.20 0.35
N ILE A 108 -8.90 6.18 -0.21
CA ILE A 108 -9.75 4.98 -0.32
C ILE A 108 -9.97 4.67 -1.80
N PHE A 109 -9.43 3.54 -2.24
CA PHE A 109 -9.63 2.98 -3.56
C PHE A 109 -10.85 2.06 -3.57
N GLN A 110 -11.55 2.00 -4.70
CA GLN A 110 -12.82 1.27 -4.82
C GLN A 110 -12.80 0.35 -6.03
N GLN A 111 -12.96 -0.96 -5.81
CA GLN A 111 -13.17 -1.93 -6.87
C GLN A 111 -14.61 -2.45 -6.81
N LYS A 112 -15.37 -2.23 -7.88
CA LYS A 112 -16.70 -2.81 -8.04
C LYS A 112 -16.59 -4.26 -8.50
N VAL A 113 -17.44 -5.12 -7.96
CA VAL A 113 -17.52 -6.53 -8.37
C VAL A 113 -18.96 -6.98 -8.55
N THR A 114 -19.20 -7.85 -9.52
CA THR A 114 -20.43 -8.64 -9.60
C THR A 114 -20.27 -9.95 -8.84
N LEU A 115 -21.35 -10.44 -8.24
CA LEU A 115 -21.41 -11.65 -7.43
C LEU A 115 -22.25 -12.70 -8.14
N ASN A 116 -21.72 -13.92 -8.26
CA ASN A 116 -22.43 -15.01 -8.92
C ASN A 116 -23.41 -15.74 -8.00
N LYS A 117 -23.10 -15.82 -6.69
CA LYS A 117 -23.92 -16.51 -5.67
C LYS A 117 -24.32 -15.61 -4.50
N GLY A 118 -24.24 -14.29 -4.67
CA GLY A 118 -24.53 -13.31 -3.61
C GLY A 118 -23.49 -13.23 -2.49
N THR A 119 -22.52 -14.12 -2.46
CA THR A 119 -21.33 -14.08 -1.60
C THR A 119 -20.09 -14.37 -2.43
N ALA A 120 -18.96 -13.81 -2.03
CA ALA A 120 -17.68 -14.06 -2.66
C ALA A 120 -16.53 -13.73 -1.69
N THR A 121 -15.36 -14.32 -1.91
CA THR A 121 -14.12 -13.85 -1.26
C THR A 121 -13.20 -13.24 -2.30
N VAL A 122 -13.09 -11.91 -2.27
CA VAL A 122 -12.21 -11.17 -3.17
C VAL A 122 -10.81 -11.15 -2.58
N LYS A 123 -9.84 -11.64 -3.35
CA LYS A 123 -8.41 -11.59 -3.01
C LYS A 123 -7.70 -10.68 -3.99
N GLY A 124 -6.77 -9.88 -3.49
CA GLY A 124 -5.96 -9.01 -4.33
C GLY A 124 -4.69 -8.56 -3.63
N THR A 125 -3.87 -7.86 -4.39
CA THR A 125 -2.64 -7.24 -3.95
C THR A 125 -2.65 -5.79 -4.41
N VAL A 126 -2.27 -4.88 -3.52
CA VAL A 126 -1.90 -3.52 -3.88
C VAL A 126 -0.38 -3.40 -3.82
N GLU A 127 0.22 -2.82 -4.85
CA GLU A 127 1.63 -2.45 -4.91
C GLU A 127 1.70 -0.91 -4.93
N TRP A 128 2.61 -0.33 -4.16
CA TRP A 128 2.80 1.12 -4.12
C TRP A 128 4.24 1.49 -3.80
N GLN A 129 4.61 2.72 -4.15
CA GLN A 129 5.82 3.36 -3.68
C GLN A 129 5.45 4.50 -2.72
N ALA A 130 6.14 4.57 -1.57
CA ALA A 130 5.96 5.65 -0.60
C ALA A 130 7.18 6.57 -0.61
N CYS A 131 6.95 7.88 -0.68
CA CYS A 131 7.99 8.89 -0.70
C CYS A 131 7.73 10.00 0.33
N ASP A 132 8.79 10.61 0.82
CA ASP A 132 8.77 11.86 1.59
C ASP A 132 9.49 12.98 0.82
N ALA A 133 9.85 14.08 1.48
CA ALA A 133 10.53 15.21 0.84
C ALA A 133 11.99 14.92 0.41
N SER A 134 12.59 13.86 0.93
CA SER A 134 14.01 13.52 0.81
C SER A 134 14.26 12.23 0.05
N GLN A 135 13.34 11.27 0.12
CA GLN A 135 13.56 9.93 -0.40
C GLN A 135 12.27 9.22 -0.80
N CYS A 136 12.43 8.18 -1.61
CA CYS A 136 11.42 7.17 -1.87
C CYS A 136 11.90 5.82 -1.35
N LEU A 137 11.02 5.08 -0.69
CA LEU A 137 11.28 3.70 -0.31
C LEU A 137 11.17 2.79 -1.55
N PRO A 138 11.79 1.60 -1.53
CA PRO A 138 11.45 0.55 -2.48
C PRO A 138 9.94 0.28 -2.48
N PRO A 139 9.34 -0.13 -3.62
CA PRO A 139 7.95 -0.55 -3.65
C PRO A 139 7.65 -1.63 -2.60
N ASP A 140 6.49 -1.52 -1.96
CA ASP A 140 5.98 -2.52 -1.01
C ASP A 140 4.62 -3.02 -1.50
N GLU A 141 4.23 -4.19 -1.00
CA GLU A 141 3.00 -4.88 -1.39
C GLU A 141 2.14 -5.23 -0.18
N TYR A 142 0.82 -5.24 -0.38
CA TYR A 142 -0.16 -5.63 0.62
C TYR A 142 -1.19 -6.56 -0.02
N ALA A 143 -1.05 -7.84 0.29
CA ALA A 143 -2.04 -8.85 -0.05
C ALA A 143 -3.22 -8.77 0.92
N PHE A 144 -4.44 -8.79 0.36
CA PHE A 144 -5.67 -8.75 1.12
C PHE A 144 -6.66 -9.83 0.67
N ALA A 145 -7.53 -10.22 1.60
CA ALA A 145 -8.69 -11.06 1.33
C ALA A 145 -9.88 -10.47 2.09
N VAL A 146 -11.00 -10.27 1.39
CA VAL A 146 -12.23 -9.76 1.99
C VAL A 146 -13.42 -10.60 1.56
N THR A 147 -14.19 -11.08 2.53
CA THR A 147 -15.41 -11.83 2.29
C THR A 147 -16.61 -10.89 2.24
N ILE A 148 -17.39 -11.02 1.17
CA ILE A 148 -18.66 -10.32 0.96
C ILE A 148 -19.78 -11.28 1.37
N LYS A 149 -20.59 -10.87 2.34
CA LYS A 149 -21.74 -11.61 2.88
C LYS A 149 -23.04 -10.89 2.53
#